data_AF-A0A2Z4LSG9-F1
#
_entry.id   AF-A0A2Z4LSG9-F1
#
_cell.length_a   1.000
_cell.length_b   1.000
_cell.length_c   1.000
_cell.angle_alpha   90.00
_cell.angle_beta   90.00
_cell.angle_gamma   90.00
#
_symmetry.space_group_name_H-M   'P 1'
#
loop_
_entity.id
_entity.type
_entity.pdbx_description
1 polymer ?
#
loop_
_entity_poly.entity_id
_entity_poly.type
_entity_poly.pdbx_seq_one_letter_code
_entity_poly.pdbx_strand_id
1 'polypeptide(L)' 'MVDVRKIIEIIFILRKRNNNAYLFFENILIDLMEPEHRDDAIKRLANCYSITQYSNFTQEEEIILGEIIDKIEEKS' A
#
# COMPACT_ATOMS: atom_id res chain seq x y z
N MET A 1 1.12 0.93 -13.51
CA MET A 1 0.34 2.10 -13.05
C MET A 1 -0.31 1.66 -11.76
N VAL A 2 -0.04 2.38 -10.66
CA VAL A 2 -0.54 2.01 -9.33
C VAL A 2 -2.06 1.88 -9.34
N ASP A 3 -2.60 0.78 -8.81
CA ASP A 3 -4.04 0.59 -8.69
C ASP A 3 -4.56 1.22 -7.39
N VAL A 4 -4.96 2.49 -7.49
CA VAL A 4 -5.47 3.27 -6.36
C VAL A 4 -6.66 2.59 -5.65
N ARG A 5 -7.48 1.81 -6.37
CA ARG A 5 -8.63 1.11 -5.78
C ARG A 5 -8.18 0.05 -4.77
N LYS A 6 -7.09 -0.66 -5.07
CA LYS A 6 -6.51 -1.67 -4.18
C LYS A 6 -5.87 -1.03 -2.95
N ILE A 7 -5.29 0.16 -3.09
CA ILE A 7 -4.80 0.95 -1.94
C ILE A 7 -5.98 1.35 -1.02
N ILE A 8 -7.10 1.80 -1.58
CA ILE A 8 -8.30 2.12 -0.80
C ILE A 8 -8.86 0.87 -0.11
N GLU A 9 -8.87 -0.28 -0.81
CA GLU A 9 -9.31 -1.56 -0.27
C GLU A 9 -8.50 -1.97 0.97
N ILE A 10 -7.16 -1.94 0.88
CA ILE A 10 -6.31 -2.32 2.01
C ILE A 10 -6.43 -1.32 3.19
N ILE A 11 -6.58 -0.02 2.92
CA ILE A 11 -6.87 0.98 3.97
C ILE A 11 -8.15 0.61 4.72
N PHE A 12 -9.22 0.26 4.00
CA PHE A 12 -10.51 -0.06 4.61
C PHE A 12 -10.43 -1.30 5.51
N ILE A 13 -9.78 -2.37 5.03
CA ILE A 13 -9.62 -3.62 5.79
C ILE A 13 -8.80 -3.37 7.07
N LEU A 14 -7.65 -2.70 6.94
CA LEU A 14 -6.77 -2.39 8.06
C LEU A 14 -7.47 -1.49 9.09
N ARG A 15 -8.22 -0.47 8.65
CA ARG A 15 -9.04 0.36 9.55
C ARG A 15 -10.09 -0.44 10.30
N LYS A 16 -10.83 -1.30 9.61
CA LYS A 16 -11.87 -2.15 10.22
C LYS A 16 -11.29 -3.06 11.31
N ARG A 17 -10.02 -3.46 11.17
CA ARG A 17 -9.30 -4.28 12.15
C ARG A 17 -8.53 -3.48 13.20
N ASN A 18 -8.66 -2.15 13.23
CA ASN A 18 -7.87 -1.26 14.09
C ASN A 18 -6.35 -1.45 13.92
N ASN A 19 -5.90 -1.76 12.70
CA ASN A 19 -4.49 -1.94 12.39
C ASN A 19 -3.88 -0.62 11.90
N ASN A 20 -3.03 0.00 12.71
CA ASN A 20 -2.43 1.30 12.42
C ASN A 20 -1.62 1.39 11.13
N ALA A 21 -1.28 0.27 10.48
CA ALA A 21 -0.69 0.27 9.15
C ALA A 21 -1.57 0.99 8.10
N TYR A 22 -2.89 1.15 8.34
CA TYR A 22 -3.73 1.95 7.45
C TYR A 22 -3.19 3.38 7.25
N LEU A 23 -2.56 3.98 8.27
CA LEU A 23 -2.00 5.33 8.21
C LEU A 23 -0.88 5.44 7.17
N PHE A 24 -0.08 4.39 7.02
CA PHE A 24 0.96 4.32 6.00
C PHE A 24 0.34 4.40 4.61
N PHE A 25 -0.69 3.60 4.33
CA PHE A 25 -1.34 3.57 3.02
C PHE A 25 -2.13 4.86 2.73
N GLU A 26 -2.70 5.51 3.75
CA GLU A 26 -3.30 6.83 3.58
C GLU A 26 -2.28 7.89 3.15
N ASN A 27 -1.11 7.90 3.78
CA ASN A 27 -0.03 8.81 3.37
C ASN A 27 0.46 8.51 1.95
N ILE A 28 0.58 7.22 1.58
CA ILE A 28 0.89 6.83 0.19
C ILE A 28 -0.18 7.33 -0.77
N LEU A 29 -1.47 7.22 -0.42
CA LEU A 29 -2.56 7.68 -1.27
C LEU A 29 -2.49 9.19 -1.53
N ILE A 30 -2.21 9.98 -0.48
CA ILE A 30 -2.01 11.42 -0.59
C ILE A 30 -0.82 11.73 -1.50
N ASP A 31 0.34 11.11 -1.25
CA ASP A 31 1.57 11.38 -2.01
C ASP A 31 1.48 10.94 -3.49
N LEU A 32 0.62 9.97 -3.82
CA LEU A 32 0.36 9.58 -5.22
C LEU A 32 -0.44 10.63 -6.01
N MET A 33 -1.22 11.46 -5.31
CA MET A 33 -2.01 12.54 -5.90
C MET A 33 -1.15 13.77 -6.22
N GLU A 34 -0.06 13.98 -5.50
CA GLU A 34 0.89 15.07 -5.70
C GLU A 34 2.02 14.66 -6.68
N PRO A 35 2.11 15.25 -7.89
CA PRO A 35 3.08 14.84 -8.91
C PRO A 35 4.54 14.82 -8.43
N GLU A 36 4.92 15.75 -7.58
CA GLU A 36 6.27 15.88 -6.99
C GLU A 36 6.63 14.77 -6.00
N HIS A 37 5.65 14.07 -5.44
CA HIS A 37 5.84 13.02 -4.44
C HIS A 37 5.53 11.62 -4.98
N ARG A 38 4.92 11.53 -6.16
CA ARG A 38 4.44 10.28 -6.76
C ARG A 38 5.52 9.21 -6.87
N ASP A 39 6.70 9.54 -7.40
CA ASP A 39 7.77 8.55 -7.63
C ASP A 39 8.32 8.01 -6.31
N ASP A 40 8.43 8.88 -5.30
CA ASP A 40 8.86 8.47 -3.97
C ASP A 40 7.78 7.66 -3.25
N ALA A 41 6.50 7.98 -3.43
CA ALA A 41 5.38 7.17 -2.95
C ALA A 41 5.42 5.75 -3.53
N ILE A 42 5.69 5.62 -4.84
CA ILE A 42 5.84 4.34 -5.54
C ILE A 42 7.01 3.54 -4.94
N LYS A 43 8.18 4.16 -4.73
CA LYS A 43 9.34 3.51 -4.11
C LYS A 43 9.04 3.03 -2.68
N ARG A 44 8.37 3.85 -1.87
CA ARG A 44 7.98 3.45 -0.52
C ARG A 44 7.01 2.27 -0.54
N LEU A 45 6.05 2.28 -1.47
CA LEU A 45 5.07 1.21 -1.64
C LEU A 45 5.73 -0.10 -2.08
N ALA A 46 6.69 -0.06 -3.01
CA ALA A 46 7.45 -1.25 -3.41
C ALA A 46 8.29 -1.85 -2.26
N ASN A 47 8.83 -1.00 -1.37
CA ASN A 47 9.67 -1.43 -0.26
C ASN A 47 8.90 -1.77 1.04
N CYS A 48 7.56 -1.71 1.02
CA CYS A 48 6.76 -1.82 2.24
C CYS A 48 6.47 -3.26 2.71
N TYR A 49 7.06 -4.28 2.07
CA TYR A 49 6.97 -5.67 2.56
C TYR A 49 7.49 -5.84 4.00
N SER A 50 8.41 -5.01 4.45
CA SER A 50 8.84 -5.00 5.85
C SER A 50 7.70 -4.57 6.81
N ILE A 51 6.77 -3.73 6.36
CA ILE A 51 5.62 -3.28 7.16
C ILE A 51 4.69 -4.44 7.47
N THR A 52 4.46 -5.38 6.54
CA THR A 52 3.54 -6.52 6.77
C THR A 52 4.01 -7.44 7.88
N GLN A 53 5.33 -7.68 7.94
CA GLN A 53 5.95 -8.55 8.95
C GLN A 53 5.78 -8.01 10.38
N TYR A 54 5.79 -6.69 10.55
CA TYR A 54 5.67 -6.05 11.86
C TYR A 54 4.25 -5.56 12.19
N SER A 55 3.34 -5.56 11.21
CA SER A 55 2.01 -4.97 11.37
C SER A 55 0.88 -5.98 11.48
N ASN A 56 1.16 -7.26 11.76
CA ASN A 56 0.11 -8.27 12.01
C ASN A 56 -0.93 -8.39 10.87
N PHE A 57 -0.44 -8.47 9.63
CA PHE A 57 -1.31 -8.64 8.48
C PHE A 57 -1.94 -10.03 8.47
N THR A 58 -3.18 -10.14 7.99
CA THR A 58 -3.76 -11.45 7.63
C THR A 58 -3.30 -11.87 6.25
N GLN A 59 -3.47 -13.16 5.96
CA GLN A 59 -3.22 -13.70 4.62
C GLN A 59 -3.99 -12.93 3.52
N GLU A 60 -5.23 -12.51 3.79
CA GLU A 60 -6.02 -11.71 2.84
C GLU A 60 -5.39 -10.33 2.57
N GLU A 61 -4.91 -9.66 3.62
CA GLU A 61 -4.24 -8.36 3.49
C GLU A 61 -2.88 -8.49 2.77
N GLU A 62 -2.15 -9.57 3.01
CA GLU A 62 -0.90 -9.87 2.31
C GLU A 62 -1.13 -10.13 0.82
N ILE A 63 -2.21 -10.83 0.45
CA ILE A 63 -2.59 -11.06 -0.95
C ILE A 63 -2.88 -9.72 -1.63
N ILE A 64 -3.70 -8.86 -1.01
CA ILE A 64 -4.03 -7.55 -1.57
C ILE A 64 -2.77 -6.68 -1.71
N LEU A 65 -1.87 -6.71 -0.73
CA LEU A 65 -0.61 -5.98 -0.84
C LEU A 65 0.27 -6.51 -1.98
N GLY A 66 0.37 -7.83 -2.13
CA GLY A 66 1.09 -8.46 -3.24
C GLY A 66 0.57 -7.97 -4.59
N GLU A 67 -0.76 -7.97 -4.78
CA GLU A 67 -1.38 -7.44 -6.01
C GLU A 67 -1.07 -5.97 -6.28
N ILE A 68 -0.92 -5.15 -5.22
CA ILE A 68 -0.51 -3.74 -5.36
C ILE A 68 0.93 -3.66 -5.85
N ILE A 69 1.84 -4.45 -5.27
CA ILE A 69 3.27 -4.40 -5.55
C ILE A 69 3.60 -5.02 -6.92
N ASP A 70 2.99 -6.15 -7.27
CA ASP A 70 3.18 -6.80 -8.58
C ASP A 70 2.84 -5.83 -9.72
N LYS A 71 1.78 -5.03 -9.58
CA LYS A 71 1.40 -4.00 -10.58
C LYS A 71 2.38 -2.84 -10.70
N ILE A 72 3.21 -2.62 -9.69
CA ILE A 72 4.30 -1.62 -9.71
C ILE A 72 5.51 -2.23 -10.43
N GLU A 73 5.86 -3.48 -10.11
CA GLU A 73 7.03 -4.17 -10.65
C GLU A 73 6.87 -4.60 -12.11
N GLU A 74 5.67 -5.01 -12.57
CA GLU A 74 5.37 -5.31 -13.98
C GLU A 74 5.62 -4.14 -14.96
N LYS A 75 5.93 -2.96 -14.43
CA LYS A 75 6.07 -1.70 -15.16
C LYS A 75 7.43 -1.02 -14.97
N SER A 76 8.32 -1.56 -14.13
CA SER A 76 9.72 -1.12 -14.02
C SER A 76 10.60 -1.83 -15.05
#